data_AF-A0A9P8SNG9-F1
#
_entry.id   AF-A0A9P8SNG9-F1
#
_cell.length_a   1.000
_cell.length_b   1.000
_cell.length_c   1.000
_cell.angle_alpha   90.00
_cell.angle_beta   90.00
_cell.angle_gamma   90.00
#
_symmetry.space_group_name_H-M   'P 1'
#
loop_
_entity.id
_entity.type
_entity.pdbx_description
1 polymer ?
#
loop_
_entity_poly.entity_id
_entity_poly.type
_entity_poly.pdbx_seq_one_letter_code
_entity_poly.pdbx_strand_id
1 'polypeptide(L)'
;MASNAQPSNGSVTVSVEKVPNSAQLESPEVNQVDHLIRGYDGATIVLETMRSRLQAAKEQKSELPHERLKRLEEELDWHQHENDFYGICYDIYQRLYLKVIEVSQDIILQSFFEPRSTPNGDPFLYDALRRLNTAIKESQIDENQAEVAWKGYWSIPKTVDPSSSWI
;
A
#
# COMPACT_ATOMS: atom_id res chain seq x y z
N MET A 1 -4.35 89.76 26.36
CA MET A 1 -4.76 88.45 25.80
C MET A 1 -3.48 87.79 25.29
N ALA A 2 -2.80 86.99 26.12
CA ALA A 2 -2.79 85.50 26.12
C ALA A 2 -2.25 84.93 24.78
N SER A 3 -1.22 84.09 24.69
CA SER A 3 -0.70 83.03 25.58
C SER A 3 0.77 82.67 25.27
N ASN A 4 1.34 81.89 26.21
CA ASN A 4 2.74 81.49 26.48
C ASN A 4 3.51 80.65 25.44
N ALA A 5 4.82 80.61 25.70
CA ALA A 5 5.97 80.00 25.01
C ALA A 5 6.18 78.46 25.16
N GLN A 6 6.81 77.87 24.12
CA GLN A 6 7.93 76.86 24.01
C GLN A 6 8.09 75.65 24.98
N PRO A 7 8.99 74.67 24.68
CA PRO A 7 9.47 74.09 23.39
C PRO A 7 9.64 72.53 23.44
N SER A 8 10.07 71.86 22.36
CA SER A 8 11.13 70.81 22.45
C SER A 8 11.62 70.29 21.07
N ASN A 9 12.88 69.87 21.09
CA ASN A 9 13.80 69.60 19.98
C ASN A 9 13.59 68.26 19.25
N GLY A 10 14.06 68.22 18.00
CA GLY A 10 14.39 66.97 17.30
C GLY A 10 15.30 67.23 16.09
N SER A 11 16.61 67.33 16.32
CA SER A 11 17.62 67.38 15.26
C SER A 11 17.92 65.95 14.80
N VAL A 12 17.63 65.64 13.54
CA VAL A 12 18.01 64.37 12.90
C VAL A 12 19.10 64.67 11.88
N THR A 13 20.34 64.37 12.24
CA THR A 13 21.47 64.31 11.33
C THR A 13 21.61 62.88 10.80
N VAL A 14 21.39 62.72 9.50
CA VAL A 14 21.55 61.46 8.75
C VAL A 14 23.04 61.24 8.49
N SER A 15 23.61 60.19 9.09
CA SER A 15 24.98 59.73 8.83
C SER A 15 24.94 58.58 7.83
N VAL A 16 25.38 58.86 6.61
CA VAL A 16 25.60 57.87 5.56
C VAL A 16 26.97 57.22 5.77
N GLU A 17 26.90 55.93 6.09
CA GLU A 17 27.73 54.83 5.62
C GLU A 17 29.22 54.78 6.03
N LYS A 18 29.46 54.10 7.15
CA LYS A 18 30.71 53.40 7.44
C LYS A 18 30.43 51.90 7.37
N VAL A 19 30.90 51.26 6.31
CA VAL A 19 30.85 49.80 6.11
C VAL A 19 31.59 49.08 7.26
N PRO A 20 30.95 48.11 7.95
CA PRO A 20 31.66 47.07 8.67
C PRO A 20 31.68 45.81 7.81
N ASN A 21 32.88 45.48 7.37
CA ASN A 21 33.23 44.20 6.80
C ASN A 21 33.19 43.13 7.90
N SER A 22 32.29 42.16 7.80
CA SER A 22 32.53 40.79 8.28
C SER A 22 31.36 39.94 7.83
N ALA A 23 31.59 39.14 6.80
CA ALA A 23 30.81 37.93 6.56
C ALA A 23 30.72 37.18 7.90
N GLN A 24 29.53 37.14 8.50
CA GLN A 24 29.24 36.14 9.50
C GLN A 24 29.25 34.81 8.74
N LEU A 25 30.41 34.18 8.73
CA LEU A 25 30.53 32.78 8.44
C LEU A 25 29.73 32.10 9.55
N GLU A 26 28.47 31.75 9.29
CA GLU A 26 27.77 30.79 10.14
C GLU A 26 28.68 29.57 10.24
N SER A 27 29.17 29.32 11.46
CA SER A 27 29.88 28.08 11.75
C SER A 27 28.99 26.93 11.29
N PRO A 28 29.52 25.94 10.57
CA PRO A 28 28.71 24.82 10.10
C PRO A 28 27.95 24.24 11.30
N GLU A 29 26.64 24.08 11.15
CA GLU A 29 25.79 23.46 12.15
C GLU A 29 26.27 22.01 12.32
N VAL A 30 27.13 21.80 13.30
CA VAL A 30 27.65 20.48 13.63
C VAL A 30 26.48 19.72 14.23
N ASN A 31 26.06 18.64 13.56
CA ASN A 31 24.94 17.82 14.00
C ASN A 31 25.16 17.38 15.46
N GLN A 32 24.10 17.31 16.27
CA GLN A 32 24.19 16.79 17.64
C GLN A 32 24.85 15.40 17.66
N VAL A 33 24.65 14.61 16.61
CA VAL A 33 25.32 13.32 16.40
C VAL A 33 26.84 13.47 16.23
N ASP A 34 27.31 14.48 15.50
CA ASP A 34 28.75 14.74 15.29
C ASP A 34 29.44 15.22 16.57
N HIS A 35 28.72 15.97 17.42
CA HIS A 35 29.18 16.32 18.75
C HIS A 35 29.36 15.09 19.64
N LEU A 36 28.43 14.14 19.56
CA LEU A 36 28.54 12.88 20.29
C LEU A 36 29.69 12.04 19.75
N ILE A 37 29.82 11.89 18.42
CA ILE A 37 30.92 11.16 17.78
C ILE A 37 32.28 11.76 18.18
N ARG A 38 32.41 13.09 18.16
CA ARG A 38 33.61 13.78 18.64
C ARG A 38 33.83 13.55 20.14
N GLY A 39 32.78 13.51 20.94
CA GLY A 39 32.85 13.20 22.38
C GLY A 39 33.36 11.78 22.68
N TYR A 40 33.34 10.90 21.68
CA TYR A 40 33.93 9.56 21.71
C TYR A 40 35.17 9.44 20.81
N ASP A 41 35.90 10.53 20.54
CA ASP A 41 37.12 10.56 19.72
C ASP A 41 36.94 9.98 18.30
N GLY A 42 35.75 10.09 17.74
CA GLY A 42 35.41 9.49 16.44
C GLY A 42 35.05 8.00 16.50
N ALA A 43 35.05 7.39 17.69
CA ALA A 43 34.67 5.99 17.85
C ALA A 43 33.15 5.81 17.73
N THR A 44 32.72 5.14 16.67
CA THR A 44 31.33 4.73 16.48
C THR A 44 31.19 3.25 16.85
N ILE A 45 30.36 2.95 17.83
CA ILE A 45 30.04 1.56 18.19
C ILE A 45 28.82 1.08 17.38
N VAL A 46 28.96 -0.08 16.74
CA VAL A 46 27.80 -0.77 16.16
C VAL A 46 26.97 -1.31 17.32
N LEU A 47 25.71 -0.87 17.43
CA LEU A 47 24.82 -1.21 18.54
C LEU A 47 24.76 -2.73 18.80
N GLU A 48 24.85 -3.54 17.75
CA GLU A 48 24.86 -5.01 17.82
C GLU A 48 26.07 -5.59 18.55
N THR A 49 27.20 -4.89 18.56
CA THR A 49 28.41 -5.27 19.30
C THR A 49 28.43 -4.79 20.75
N MET A 50 27.41 -4.02 21.17
CA MET A 50 27.29 -3.65 22.58
C MET A 50 27.15 -4.89 23.45
N ARG A 51 27.86 -4.90 24.58
CA ARG A 51 27.86 -6.01 25.53
C ARG A 51 26.45 -6.47 25.93
N SER A 52 25.53 -5.53 26.14
CA SER A 52 24.12 -5.83 26.46
C SER A 52 23.42 -6.59 25.33
N ARG A 53 23.65 -6.21 24.07
CA ARG A 53 23.09 -6.88 22.90
C ARG A 53 23.75 -8.23 22.62
N LEU A 54 25.07 -8.34 22.76
CA LEU A 54 25.78 -9.62 22.66
C LEU A 54 25.35 -10.59 23.77
N GLN A 55 25.16 -10.09 24.99
CA GLN A 55 24.68 -10.90 26.11
C GLN A 55 23.24 -11.36 25.89
N ALA A 56 22.35 -10.47 25.43
CA ALA A 56 20.99 -10.83 25.04
C ALA A 56 20.96 -11.85 23.89
N ALA A 57 21.81 -11.68 22.86
CA ALA A 57 21.94 -12.63 21.75
C ALA A 57 22.51 -13.99 22.19
N LYS A 58 23.39 -14.00 23.20
CA LYS A 58 23.92 -15.23 23.81
C LYS A 58 22.88 -15.94 24.68
N GLU A 59 22.00 -15.20 25.33
CA GLU A 59 20.87 -15.71 26.11
C GLU A 59 19.71 -16.18 25.21
N GLN A 60 19.62 -15.64 23.99
CA GLN A 60 18.70 -16.10 22.97
C GLN A 60 19.10 -17.52 22.53
N LYS A 61 18.25 -18.50 22.82
CA LYS A 61 18.37 -19.85 22.26
C LYS A 61 18.32 -19.72 20.73
N SER A 62 19.47 -19.88 20.08
CA SER A 62 19.50 -20.05 18.65
C SER A 62 18.74 -21.33 18.34
N GLU A 63 17.64 -21.18 17.60
CA GLU A 63 16.91 -22.31 17.05
C GLU A 63 17.89 -23.19 16.26
N LEU A 64 17.81 -24.51 16.43
CA LEU A 64 18.72 -25.40 15.72
C LEU A 64 18.47 -25.23 14.21
N PRO A 65 19.51 -25.20 13.37
CA PRO A 65 19.33 -24.95 11.93
C PRO A 65 18.31 -25.87 11.26
N HIS A 66 18.20 -27.13 11.71
CA HIS A 66 17.23 -28.09 11.17
C HIS A 66 15.79 -27.79 11.60
N GLU A 67 15.57 -27.29 12.82
CA GLU A 67 14.24 -26.89 13.30
C GLU A 67 13.75 -25.67 12.53
N ARG A 68 14.65 -24.70 12.30
CA ARG A 68 14.38 -23.53 11.46
C ARG A 68 14.03 -23.90 10.02
N LEU A 69 14.78 -24.82 9.42
CA LEU A 69 14.49 -25.28 8.06
C LEU A 69 13.12 -25.95 7.95
N LYS A 70 12.80 -26.83 8.90
CA LYS A 70 11.50 -27.51 8.93
C LYS A 70 10.35 -26.50 9.05
N ARG A 71 10.48 -25.51 9.94
CA ARG A 71 9.48 -24.43 10.10
C ARG A 71 9.29 -23.63 8.81
N LEU A 72 10.38 -23.28 8.13
CA LEU A 72 10.34 -22.53 6.88
C LEU A 72 9.73 -23.34 5.73
N GLU A 73 9.98 -24.65 5.70
CA GLU A 73 9.37 -25.56 4.72
C GLU A 73 7.86 -25.66 4.92
N GLU A 74 7.41 -25.78 6.17
CA GLU A 74 5.99 -25.70 6.51
C GLU A 74 5.41 -24.34 6.09
N GLU A 75 6.06 -23.22 6.46
CA GLU A 75 5.65 -21.87 6.06
C GLU A 75 5.54 -21.71 4.53
N LEU A 76 6.48 -22.24 3.78
CA LEU A 76 6.46 -22.19 2.32
C LEU A 76 5.30 -22.99 1.73
N ASP A 77 4.99 -24.17 2.30
CA ASP A 77 3.82 -24.96 1.90
C ASP A 77 2.51 -24.19 2.13
N TRP A 78 2.40 -23.51 3.28
CA TRP A 78 1.25 -22.67 3.60
C TRP A 78 1.06 -21.54 2.58
N HIS A 79 2.14 -20.80 2.27
CA HIS A 79 2.10 -19.71 1.27
C HIS A 79 1.79 -20.24 -0.14
N GLN A 80 2.25 -21.45 -0.48
CA GLN A 80 1.96 -22.05 -1.78
C GLN A 80 0.46 -22.34 -1.93
N HIS A 81 -0.17 -22.96 -0.92
CA HIS A 81 -1.60 -23.25 -0.95
C HIS A 81 -2.45 -21.97 -0.98
N GLU A 82 -2.03 -20.93 -0.28
CA GLU A 82 -2.69 -19.61 -0.32
C GLU A 82 -2.56 -18.97 -1.70
N ASN A 83 -1.36 -18.98 -2.30
CA ASN A 83 -1.13 -18.48 -3.65
C ASN A 83 -1.96 -19.25 -4.69
N ASP A 84 -2.04 -20.58 -4.58
CA ASP A 84 -2.81 -21.41 -5.50
C ASP A 84 -4.31 -21.06 -5.43
N PHE A 85 -4.84 -20.84 -4.22
CA PHE A 85 -6.22 -20.39 -4.04
C PHE A 85 -6.48 -19.03 -4.72
N TYR A 86 -5.65 -18.03 -4.45
CA TYR A 86 -5.80 -16.72 -5.08
C TYR A 86 -5.57 -16.75 -6.59
N GLY A 87 -4.70 -17.64 -7.08
CA GLY A 87 -4.52 -17.91 -8.51
C GLY A 87 -5.81 -18.42 -9.16
N ILE A 88 -6.49 -19.38 -8.52
CA ILE A 88 -7.79 -19.89 -9.00
C ILE A 88 -8.84 -18.78 -9.01
N CYS A 89 -8.94 -17.99 -7.95
CA CYS A 89 -9.87 -16.85 -7.89
C CYS A 89 -9.61 -15.83 -9.00
N TYR A 90 -8.33 -15.54 -9.28
CA TYR A 90 -7.94 -14.66 -10.36
C TYR A 90 -8.36 -15.21 -11.72
N ASP A 91 -8.13 -16.50 -11.99
CA ASP A 91 -8.50 -17.14 -13.26
C ASP A 91 -10.02 -17.11 -13.49
N ILE A 92 -10.81 -17.34 -12.43
CA ILE A 92 -12.29 -17.25 -12.47
C ILE A 92 -12.71 -15.83 -12.85
N TYR A 93 -12.17 -14.83 -12.14
CA TYR A 93 -12.49 -13.43 -12.39
C TYR A 93 -12.07 -13.00 -13.80
N GLN A 94 -10.85 -13.37 -14.22
CA GLN A 94 -10.34 -13.05 -15.55
C GLN A 94 -11.22 -13.63 -16.66
N ARG A 95 -11.68 -14.88 -16.49
CA ARG A 95 -12.60 -15.52 -17.45
C ARG A 95 -13.93 -14.77 -17.53
N LEU A 96 -14.51 -14.39 -16.39
CA LEU A 96 -15.74 -13.59 -16.35
C LEU A 96 -15.53 -12.23 -17.02
N TYR A 97 -14.44 -11.54 -16.69
CA TYR A 97 -14.07 -10.25 -17.24
C TYR A 97 -13.95 -10.29 -18.77
N LEU A 98 -13.26 -11.28 -19.32
CA LEU A 98 -13.16 -11.47 -20.77
C LEU A 98 -14.53 -11.70 -21.39
N LYS A 99 -15.42 -12.44 -20.73
CA LYS A 99 -16.77 -12.68 -21.23
C LYS A 99 -17.63 -11.41 -21.24
N VAL A 100 -17.49 -10.57 -20.21
CA VAL A 100 -18.15 -9.26 -20.16
C VAL A 100 -17.66 -8.37 -21.29
N ILE A 101 -16.35 -8.33 -21.54
CA ILE A 101 -15.79 -7.60 -22.69
C ILE A 101 -16.38 -8.09 -24.00
N GLU A 102 -16.34 -9.40 -24.26
CA GLU A 102 -16.86 -10.02 -25.48
C GLU A 102 -18.31 -9.60 -25.73
N VAL A 103 -19.19 -9.79 -24.73
CA VAL A 103 -20.61 -9.46 -24.87
C VAL A 103 -20.84 -7.95 -25.00
N SER A 104 -20.07 -7.12 -24.30
CA SER A 104 -20.18 -5.67 -24.42
C SER A 104 -19.78 -5.17 -25.81
N GLN A 105 -18.71 -5.73 -26.39
CA GLN A 105 -18.26 -5.42 -27.74
C GLN A 105 -19.31 -5.84 -28.78
N ASP A 106 -19.87 -7.03 -28.62
CA ASP A 106 -20.98 -7.55 -29.44
C ASP A 106 -22.17 -6.56 -29.44
N ILE A 107 -22.60 -6.10 -28.26
CA ILE A 107 -23.71 -5.13 -28.12
C ILE A 107 -23.36 -3.78 -28.77
N ILE A 108 -22.13 -3.28 -28.53
CA ILE A 108 -21.64 -2.04 -29.12
C ILE A 108 -21.70 -2.14 -30.65
N LEU A 109 -21.11 -3.18 -31.23
CA LEU A 109 -21.10 -3.38 -32.68
C LEU A 109 -22.51 -3.44 -33.25
N GLN A 110 -23.41 -4.19 -32.61
CA GLN A 110 -24.81 -4.23 -33.04
C GLN A 110 -25.47 -2.85 -33.01
N SER A 111 -25.25 -2.06 -31.95
CA SER A 111 -25.83 -0.71 -31.84
C SER A 111 -25.34 0.25 -32.92
N PHE A 112 -24.09 0.11 -33.39
CA PHE A 112 -23.48 1.01 -34.37
C PHE A 112 -23.75 0.59 -35.82
N PHE A 113 -23.78 -0.70 -36.13
CA PHE A 113 -23.87 -1.21 -37.50
C PHE A 113 -25.28 -1.67 -37.90
N GLU A 114 -26.11 -2.12 -36.94
CA GLU A 114 -27.47 -2.61 -37.20
C GLU A 114 -28.46 -2.14 -36.11
N PRO A 115 -28.70 -0.82 -35.97
CA PRO A 115 -29.64 -0.31 -34.99
C PRO A 115 -31.05 -0.80 -35.32
N ARG A 116 -31.54 -1.78 -34.56
CA ARG A 116 -32.91 -2.28 -34.70
C ARG A 116 -33.90 -1.23 -34.23
N SER A 117 -35.00 -1.09 -34.97
CA SER A 117 -36.02 -0.05 -34.76
C SER A 117 -36.75 -0.16 -33.41
N THR A 118 -36.68 -1.32 -32.74
CA THR A 118 -37.33 -1.60 -31.46
C THR A 118 -36.38 -2.38 -30.54
N PRO A 119 -35.90 -1.80 -29.43
CA PRO A 119 -35.05 -2.50 -28.46
C PRO A 119 -35.84 -3.54 -27.65
N ASN A 120 -37.15 -3.35 -27.46
CA ASN A 120 -38.00 -4.30 -26.77
C ASN A 120 -38.24 -5.54 -27.64
N GLY A 121 -37.79 -6.71 -27.15
CA GLY A 121 -37.97 -7.98 -27.85
C GLY A 121 -36.82 -8.36 -28.77
N ASP A 122 -35.69 -7.64 -28.76
CA ASP A 122 -34.56 -7.97 -29.62
C ASP A 122 -33.91 -9.31 -29.20
N PRO A 123 -33.99 -10.37 -30.03
CA PRO A 123 -33.39 -11.66 -29.72
C PRO A 123 -31.90 -11.58 -29.39
N PHE A 124 -31.18 -10.62 -29.97
CA PHE A 124 -29.76 -10.43 -29.69
C PHE A 124 -29.52 -9.96 -28.26
N LEU A 125 -30.24 -8.92 -27.78
CA LEU A 125 -30.09 -8.43 -26.41
C LEU A 125 -30.47 -9.50 -25.38
N TYR A 126 -31.52 -10.28 -25.65
CA TYR A 126 -31.88 -11.42 -24.81
C TYR A 126 -30.80 -12.51 -24.80
N ASP A 127 -30.15 -12.76 -25.94
CA ASP A 127 -29.06 -13.71 -26.04
C ASP A 127 -27.79 -13.23 -25.31
N ALA A 128 -27.43 -11.95 -25.48
CA ALA A 128 -26.34 -11.30 -24.75
C ALA A 128 -26.55 -11.36 -23.23
N LEU A 129 -27.76 -11.01 -22.76
CA LEU A 129 -28.13 -11.11 -21.35
C LEU A 129 -28.07 -12.55 -20.83
N ARG A 130 -28.48 -13.52 -21.65
CA ARG A 130 -28.38 -14.94 -21.31
C ARG A 130 -26.92 -15.37 -21.17
N ARG A 131 -26.07 -15.00 -22.12
CA ARG A 131 -24.63 -15.31 -22.09
C ARG A 131 -23.95 -14.75 -20.84
N LEU A 132 -24.25 -13.50 -20.47
CA LEU A 132 -23.72 -12.88 -19.24
C LEU A 132 -24.23 -13.59 -17.98
N ASN A 133 -25.54 -13.85 -17.89
CA ASN A 133 -26.10 -14.54 -16.74
C ASN A 133 -25.54 -15.96 -16.57
N THR A 134 -25.31 -16.67 -17.67
CA THR A 134 -24.66 -17.98 -17.63
C THR A 134 -23.23 -17.86 -17.12
N ALA A 135 -22.45 -16.90 -17.64
CA ALA A 135 -21.07 -16.70 -17.21
C ALA A 135 -20.96 -16.34 -15.71
N ILE A 136 -21.86 -15.50 -15.20
CA ILE A 136 -21.92 -15.15 -13.76
C ILE A 136 -22.24 -16.39 -12.91
N LYS A 137 -23.21 -17.20 -13.33
CA LYS A 137 -23.57 -18.42 -12.59
C LYS A 137 -22.42 -19.42 -12.58
N GLU A 138 -21.75 -19.60 -13.71
CA GLU A 138 -20.57 -20.45 -13.82
C GLU A 138 -19.45 -19.94 -12.91
N SER A 139 -19.14 -18.63 -12.93
CA SER A 139 -18.11 -18.07 -12.06
C SER A 139 -18.44 -18.21 -10.58
N GLN A 140 -19.71 -18.04 -10.18
CA GLN A 140 -20.14 -18.25 -8.80
C GLN A 140 -20.03 -19.72 -8.38
N ILE A 141 -20.32 -20.66 -9.27
CA ILE A 141 -20.15 -22.09 -9.00
C ILE A 141 -18.67 -22.42 -8.80
N ASP A 142 -17.81 -21.93 -9.70
CA ASP A 142 -16.36 -22.14 -9.64
C ASP A 142 -15.76 -21.50 -8.37
N GLU A 143 -16.19 -20.29 -8.00
CA GLU A 143 -15.79 -19.58 -6.79
C GLU A 143 -16.15 -20.38 -5.52
N ASN A 144 -17.41 -20.83 -5.43
CA ASN A 144 -17.85 -21.66 -4.30
C ASN A 144 -17.04 -22.96 -4.19
N GLN A 145 -16.69 -23.58 -5.31
CA GLN A 145 -15.86 -24.79 -5.31
C GLN A 145 -14.44 -24.51 -4.80
N ALA A 146 -13.82 -23.42 -5.27
CA ALA A 146 -12.51 -22.99 -4.82
C ALA A 146 -12.50 -22.67 -3.31
N GLU A 147 -13.53 -21.96 -2.83
CA GLU A 147 -13.68 -21.63 -1.43
C GLU A 147 -13.87 -22.88 -0.55
N VAL A 148 -14.69 -23.83 -0.97
CA VAL A 148 -14.90 -25.09 -0.25
C VAL A 148 -13.61 -25.90 -0.18
N ALA A 149 -12.85 -25.98 -1.28
CA ALA A 149 -11.57 -26.67 -1.32
C ALA A 149 -10.55 -26.03 -0.36
N TRP A 150 -10.44 -24.69 -0.39
CA TRP A 150 -9.56 -23.93 0.49
C TRP A 150 -9.96 -24.09 1.97
N LYS A 151 -11.22 -23.86 2.32
CA LYS A 151 -11.74 -24.08 3.69
C LYS A 151 -11.50 -25.51 4.17
N GLY A 152 -11.59 -26.49 3.27
CA GLY A 152 -11.31 -27.90 3.54
C GLY A 152 -9.85 -28.14 3.93
N TYR A 153 -8.90 -27.56 3.21
CA TYR A 153 -7.47 -27.65 3.53
C TYR A 153 -7.15 -27.04 4.91
N TRP A 154 -7.72 -25.87 5.20
CA TRP A 154 -7.48 -25.15 6.47
C TRP A 154 -8.34 -25.64 7.65
N SER A 155 -9.21 -26.63 7.45
CA SER A 155 -10.16 -27.12 8.47
C SER A 155 -10.99 -26.00 9.12
N ILE A 156 -11.35 -24.96 8.35
CA ILE A 156 -12.10 -23.81 8.87
C ILE A 156 -13.53 -24.27 9.23
N PRO A 157 -14.03 -24.00 10.45
CA PRO A 157 -15.38 -24.37 10.84
C PRO A 157 -16.43 -23.71 9.94
N LYS A 158 -17.38 -24.51 9.46
CA LYS A 158 -18.51 -24.06 8.61
C LYS A 158 -19.44 -23.03 9.26
N THR A 159 -19.24 -22.73 10.55
CA THR A 159 -20.06 -21.79 11.32
C THR A 159 -19.66 -20.33 11.11
N VAL A 160 -18.52 -20.07 10.47
CA VAL A 160 -18.08 -18.71 10.11
C VAL A 160 -18.56 -18.42 8.69
N ASP A 161 -19.85 -18.10 8.56
CA ASP A 161 -20.37 -17.45 7.35
C ASP A 161 -20.34 -15.94 7.56
N PRO A 162 -19.66 -15.24 6.65
CA PRO A 162 -20.45 -14.45 5.74
C PRO A 162 -20.20 -14.96 4.33
N SER A 163 -21.26 -15.50 3.71
CA SER A 163 -21.32 -15.73 2.27
C SER A 163 -21.14 -14.38 1.56
N SER A 164 -19.89 -14.02 1.35
CA SER A 164 -19.53 -12.86 0.57
C SER A 164 -19.19 -13.44 -0.79
N SER A 165 -20.20 -13.71 -1.63
CA SER A 165 -19.91 -13.88 -3.04
C SER A 165 -19.25 -12.58 -3.49
N TRP A 166 -17.99 -12.64 -3.90
CA TRP A 166 -17.27 -11.44 -4.31
C TRP A 166 -17.71 -10.99 -5.72
N ILE A 167 -18.44 -11.86 -6.42
CA ILE A 167 -19.08 -11.65 -7.74
C ILE A 167 -20.61 -11.55 -7.64
#